data_AF-A0A146MC72-F1
#
_entry.id   AF-A0A146MC72-F1
#
_cell.length_a   1.000
_cell.length_b   1.000
_cell.length_c   1.000
_cell.angle_alpha   90.00
_cell.angle_beta   90.00
_cell.angle_gamma   90.00
#
_symmetry.space_group_name_H-M   'P 1'
#
loop_
_entity.id
_entity.type
_entity.pdbx_description
1 polymer ?
#
loop_
_entity_poly.entity_id
_entity_poly.type
_entity_poly.pdbx_seq_one_letter_code
_entity_poly.pdbx_strand_id
1 'polypeptide(L)'
;FHRHPEEMAAYNRPADIQRILAELEEEDPDDGLAIADHFLHDFLDDANDIDYEHEVILADDHDSESEEEMDHPDECETMHVEETAQTLGDDFRFYVGKDGETIWANDVVAKDATNKGNPEELLPGPKDEAKRCQTEVDCFSQIITPGMIDNIVHYTNIYIQINRTLHPDGRERDWKLTNREEISAYLGALFLISIKVRDDSALMELFAGDGTGMTILRANFGENRFRFLGRHIRFDDVNTRKVRSAYDKLAAIREFLTDFLSNCQNAYSLGAFVTVDEMLVGFRGKCSFIQYMPKKSRKIWHKNVRFL
;
A
#
# COMPACT_ATOMS: atom_id res chain seq x y z
N PHE A 1 -34.24 3.76 -8.37
CA PHE A 1 -35.35 4.63 -7.94
C PHE A 1 -34.82 6.05 -7.74
N HIS A 2 -35.02 6.92 -8.72
CA HIS A 2 -34.68 8.35 -8.62
C HIS A 2 -35.54 9.01 -7.56
N ARG A 3 -34.94 9.72 -6.61
CA ARG A 3 -35.65 10.70 -5.77
C ARG A 3 -35.33 12.10 -6.24
N HIS A 4 -36.38 12.93 -6.25
CA HIS A 4 -36.43 14.28 -6.80
C HIS A 4 -35.58 15.26 -5.96
N PRO A 5 -34.99 16.31 -6.56
CA PRO A 5 -34.09 17.26 -5.87
C PRO A 5 -34.76 18.19 -4.83
N GLU A 6 -36.08 18.16 -4.69
CA GLU A 6 -36.83 19.14 -3.88
C GLU A 6 -36.90 18.79 -2.39
N GLU A 7 -36.51 17.57 -1.97
CA GLU A 7 -36.54 17.16 -0.56
C GLU A 7 -35.28 17.56 0.26
N MET A 8 -34.19 17.97 -0.40
CA MET A 8 -32.91 18.33 0.28
C MET A 8 -32.87 19.78 0.79
N ALA A 9 -33.84 20.63 0.44
CA ALA A 9 -33.85 22.04 0.83
C ALA A 9 -34.39 22.30 2.26
N ALA A 10 -34.92 21.28 2.95
CA ALA A 10 -35.64 21.47 4.21
C ALA A 10 -34.75 21.51 5.48
N TYR A 11 -33.44 21.21 5.40
CA TYR A 11 -32.57 21.08 6.58
C TYR A 11 -31.68 22.29 6.90
N ASN A 12 -31.79 23.40 6.16
CA ASN A 12 -30.94 24.59 6.35
C ASN A 12 -31.72 25.82 6.82
N ARG A 13 -32.64 25.68 7.79
CA ARG A 13 -33.23 26.86 8.43
C ARG A 13 -32.31 27.34 9.57
N PRO A 14 -32.05 28.65 9.70
CA PRO A 14 -31.18 29.19 10.76
C PRO A 14 -31.56 28.76 12.19
N ALA A 15 -32.86 28.51 12.42
CA ALA A 15 -33.37 28.01 13.70
C ALA A 15 -32.93 26.56 14.01
N ASP A 16 -32.74 25.73 12.99
CA ASP A 16 -32.28 24.33 13.15
C ASP A 16 -30.76 24.31 13.46
N ILE A 17 -29.99 25.25 12.91
CA ILE A 17 -28.55 25.43 13.20
C ILE A 17 -28.35 25.89 14.65
N GLN A 18 -29.18 26.82 15.15
CA GLN A 18 -29.10 27.26 16.55
C GLN A 18 -29.45 26.15 17.54
N ARG A 19 -30.37 25.23 17.17
CA ARG A 19 -30.68 24.06 18.00
C ARG A 19 -29.52 23.08 18.06
N ILE A 20 -28.87 22.81 16.91
CA ILE A 20 -27.69 21.94 16.83
C ILE A 20 -26.51 22.52 17.62
N LEU A 21 -26.30 23.83 17.57
CA LEU A 21 -25.25 24.50 18.35
C LEU A 21 -25.53 24.44 19.86
N ALA A 22 -26.80 24.55 20.29
CA ALA A 22 -27.18 24.39 21.68
C ALA A 22 -27.05 22.93 22.16
N GLU A 23 -27.37 21.95 21.30
CA GLU A 23 -27.18 20.52 21.58
C GLU A 23 -25.68 20.14 21.69
N LEU A 24 -24.80 20.83 20.96
CA LEU A 24 -23.33 20.67 21.05
C LEU A 24 -22.69 21.39 22.25
N GLU A 25 -23.36 22.38 22.85
CA GLU A 25 -22.91 23.05 24.07
C GLU A 25 -23.31 22.30 25.36
N GLU A 26 -24.23 21.31 25.26
CA GLU A 26 -24.64 20.44 26.38
C GLU A 26 -23.90 19.09 26.44
N GLU A 27 -23.00 18.77 25.50
CA GLU A 27 -22.12 17.60 25.61
C GLU A 27 -20.95 17.89 26.57
N ASP A 28 -20.80 17.02 27.57
CA ASP A 28 -19.80 17.13 28.64
C ASP A 28 -18.39 17.33 28.05
N PRO A 29 -17.63 18.36 28.46
CA PRO A 29 -16.33 18.70 27.88
C PRO A 29 -15.21 17.67 28.15
N ASP A 30 -15.50 16.58 28.87
CA ASP A 30 -14.52 15.56 29.28
C ASP A 30 -14.26 14.50 28.19
N ASP A 31 -15.23 14.21 27.32
CA ASP A 31 -15.09 13.14 26.31
C ASP A 31 -14.36 13.62 25.03
N GLY A 32 -14.43 14.91 24.70
CA GLY A 32 -13.73 15.50 23.56
C GLY A 32 -12.23 15.75 23.80
N LEU A 33 -11.82 15.91 25.06
CA LEU A 33 -10.43 16.17 25.43
C LEU A 33 -9.55 14.91 25.27
N ALA A 34 -10.07 13.73 25.60
CA ALA A 34 -9.33 12.47 25.54
C ALA A 34 -8.98 12.04 24.09
N ILE A 35 -9.87 12.33 23.14
CA ILE A 35 -9.65 12.03 21.71
C ILE A 35 -8.59 12.99 21.15
N ALA A 36 -8.68 14.29 21.47
CA ALA A 36 -7.71 15.29 21.04
C ALA A 36 -6.31 15.04 21.64
N ASP A 37 -6.23 14.58 22.89
CA ASP A 37 -4.96 14.28 23.57
C ASP A 37 -4.29 13.02 23.00
N HIS A 38 -5.06 11.99 22.62
CA HIS A 38 -4.52 10.79 21.96
C HIS A 38 -3.99 11.08 20.55
N PHE A 39 -4.69 11.92 19.77
CA PHE A 39 -4.22 12.33 18.44
C PHE A 39 -3.01 13.28 18.52
N LEU A 40 -2.94 14.13 19.55
CA LEU A 40 -1.82 15.05 19.75
C LEU A 40 -0.56 14.33 20.26
N HIS A 41 -0.72 13.31 21.11
CA HIS A 41 0.40 12.47 21.56
C HIS A 41 1.03 11.69 20.39
N ASP A 42 0.22 11.12 19.49
CA ASP A 42 0.75 10.39 18.31
C ASP A 42 1.49 11.32 17.32
N PHE A 43 1.09 12.61 17.22
CA PHE A 43 1.76 13.59 16.36
C PHE A 43 3.05 14.17 16.95
N LEU A 44 3.17 14.23 18.28
CA LEU A 44 4.36 14.75 18.97
C LEU A 44 5.45 13.67 19.13
N ASP A 45 5.08 12.39 19.17
CA ASP A 45 6.03 11.26 19.25
C ASP A 45 6.91 11.17 17.99
N ASP A 46 6.33 11.41 16.81
CA ASP A 46 6.99 11.27 15.51
C ASP A 46 8.15 12.25 15.31
N ALA A 47 8.08 13.47 15.88
CA ALA A 47 9.15 14.47 15.73
C ALA A 47 10.40 14.17 16.59
N ASN A 48 10.27 13.31 17.60
CA ASN A 48 11.36 12.85 18.45
C ASN A 48 11.82 11.43 18.09
N ASP A 49 11.23 10.81 17.06
CA ASP A 49 11.64 9.49 16.59
C ASP A 49 13.06 9.55 16.00
N ILE A 50 13.87 8.55 16.32
CA ILE A 50 15.23 8.40 15.81
C ILE A 50 15.28 8.26 14.30
N ASP A 51 14.18 7.82 13.70
CA ASP A 51 14.07 7.63 12.26
C ASP A 51 13.23 8.71 11.57
N TYR A 52 12.95 9.81 12.28
CA TYR A 52 12.33 10.99 11.72
C TYR A 52 13.21 11.62 10.64
N GLU A 53 12.74 11.58 9.39
CA GLU A 53 13.34 12.28 8.26
C GLU A 53 12.53 13.54 7.92
N HIS A 54 13.19 14.70 7.88
CA HIS A 54 12.53 15.94 7.47
C HIS A 54 12.32 15.95 5.96
N GLU A 55 11.10 15.63 5.54
CA GLU A 55 10.76 15.56 4.13
C GLU A 55 10.21 16.88 3.60
N VAL A 56 10.86 17.39 2.56
CA VAL A 56 10.40 18.54 1.80
C VAL A 56 9.49 18.05 0.69
N ILE A 57 8.20 18.41 0.74
CA ILE A 57 7.26 18.17 -0.35
C ILE A 57 7.65 19.12 -1.49
N LEU A 58 8.31 18.59 -2.52
CA LEU A 58 8.54 19.32 -3.75
C LEU A 58 7.22 19.39 -4.53
N ALA A 59 6.83 20.59 -4.97
CA ALA A 59 5.72 20.73 -5.90
C ALA A 59 6.17 20.12 -7.24
N ASP A 60 5.47 19.06 -7.66
CA ASP A 60 5.71 18.42 -8.94
C ASP A 60 4.59 18.79 -9.91
N ASP A 61 4.94 19.47 -11.00
CA ASP A 61 4.02 19.97 -12.04
C ASP A 61 3.74 18.91 -13.13
N HIS A 62 4.04 17.63 -12.87
CA HIS A 62 3.78 16.56 -13.81
C HIS A 62 2.28 16.30 -13.99
N ASP A 63 1.75 16.79 -15.12
CA ASP A 63 0.43 16.48 -15.63
C ASP A 63 0.40 15.03 -16.14
N SER A 64 -0.10 14.12 -15.30
CA SER A 64 -0.16 12.68 -15.58
C SER A 64 -1.48 12.29 -16.25
N GLU A 65 -2.21 13.26 -16.83
CA GLU A 65 -3.59 13.10 -17.34
C GLU A 65 -3.72 12.70 -18.82
N SER A 66 -2.69 12.14 -19.48
CA SER A 66 -2.87 11.61 -20.84
C SER A 66 -3.35 10.15 -20.82
N GLU A 67 -4.61 9.94 -20.42
CA GLU A 67 -5.35 8.74 -20.85
C GLU A 67 -5.86 9.03 -22.26
N GLU A 68 -5.14 8.58 -23.30
CA GLU A 68 -5.70 8.55 -24.65
C GLU A 68 -6.68 7.37 -24.73
N GLU A 69 -7.95 7.68 -25.03
CA GLU A 69 -8.96 6.69 -25.37
C GLU A 69 -8.48 5.90 -26.60
N MET A 70 -8.37 4.58 -26.45
CA MET A 70 -7.97 3.68 -27.54
C MET A 70 -9.09 3.65 -28.58
N ASP A 71 -8.92 4.37 -29.68
CA ASP A 71 -9.88 4.42 -30.78
C ASP A 71 -9.99 3.03 -31.43
N HIS A 72 -11.20 2.51 -31.53
CA HIS A 72 -11.48 1.18 -32.09
C HIS A 72 -11.26 1.21 -33.60
N PRO A 73 -10.36 0.39 -34.19
CA PRO A 73 -10.31 0.26 -35.63
C PRO A 73 -11.49 -0.59 -36.09
N ASP A 74 -12.39 0.04 -36.83
CA ASP A 74 -13.47 -0.60 -37.58
C ASP A 74 -12.93 -1.59 -38.62
N GLU A 75 -13.58 -2.75 -38.68
CA GLU A 75 -13.77 -3.71 -39.77
C GLU A 75 -12.60 -4.16 -40.68
N CYS A 76 -12.48 -5.49 -40.77
CA CYS A 76 -11.79 -6.30 -41.77
C CYS A 76 -11.66 -5.70 -43.18
N GLU A 77 -10.43 -5.52 -43.66
CA GLU A 77 -10.10 -5.73 -45.06
C GLU A 77 -8.81 -6.56 -45.23
N THR A 78 -8.98 -7.74 -45.82
CA THR A 78 -7.91 -8.56 -46.39
C THR A 78 -7.20 -7.79 -47.50
N MET A 79 -5.86 -7.63 -47.49
CA MET A 79 -5.13 -7.45 -48.75
C MET A 79 -3.59 -7.66 -48.68
N HIS A 80 -3.16 -8.53 -49.61
CA HIS A 80 -1.95 -8.53 -50.44
C HIS A 80 -0.56 -8.17 -49.86
N VAL A 81 0.26 -9.22 -49.86
CA VAL A 81 1.73 -9.26 -49.77
C VAL A 81 2.35 -8.61 -51.01
N GLU A 82 3.00 -7.45 -50.89
CA GLU A 82 4.19 -7.00 -51.66
C GLU A 82 4.43 -5.48 -51.51
N GLU A 83 5.05 -5.04 -50.41
CA GLU A 83 5.93 -3.85 -50.30
C GLU A 83 6.12 -3.48 -48.82
N THR A 84 7.20 -3.93 -48.16
CA THR A 84 7.42 -3.66 -46.73
C THR A 84 8.65 -2.81 -46.43
N ALA A 85 8.84 -1.73 -47.18
CA ALA A 85 9.84 -0.70 -46.88
C ALA A 85 9.32 0.74 -46.99
N GLN A 86 8.01 0.97 -47.21
CA GLN A 86 7.45 2.30 -47.47
C GLN A 86 6.28 2.70 -46.54
N THR A 87 6.00 1.95 -45.49
CA THR A 87 4.82 2.16 -44.62
C THR A 87 5.15 2.10 -43.12
N LEU A 88 6.16 2.85 -42.69
CA LEU A 88 6.14 3.41 -41.34
C LEU A 88 5.65 4.84 -41.53
N GLY A 89 4.42 5.14 -41.09
CA GLY A 89 3.85 6.48 -41.23
C GLY A 89 4.68 7.54 -40.51
N ASP A 90 4.50 8.80 -40.88
CA ASP A 90 5.20 9.94 -40.27
C ASP A 90 5.00 10.04 -38.73
N ASP A 91 4.01 9.33 -38.18
CA ASP A 91 3.69 9.28 -36.74
C ASP A 91 4.32 8.12 -35.96
N PHE A 92 5.19 7.30 -36.58
CA PHE A 92 5.85 6.21 -35.85
C PHE A 92 6.82 6.75 -34.78
N ARG A 93 6.59 6.36 -33.52
CA ARG A 93 7.41 6.74 -32.36
C ARG A 93 7.82 5.48 -31.61
N PHE A 94 9.08 5.45 -31.18
CA PHE A 94 9.57 4.47 -30.22
C PHE A 94 10.16 5.16 -29.00
N TYR A 95 10.05 4.50 -27.86
CA TYR A 95 10.52 4.96 -26.56
C TYR A 95 11.38 3.86 -25.93
N VAL A 96 12.53 4.24 -25.37
CA VAL A 96 13.42 3.29 -24.67
C VAL A 96 13.17 3.42 -23.17
N GLY A 97 12.97 2.29 -22.50
CA GLY A 97 12.78 2.17 -21.07
C GLY A 97 13.99 2.68 -20.28
N LYS A 98 13.79 2.98 -18.99
CA LYS A 98 14.86 3.43 -18.10
C LYS A 98 15.94 2.36 -17.85
N ASP A 99 15.61 1.10 -18.10
CA ASP A 99 16.54 -0.03 -18.10
C ASP A 99 17.53 0.02 -19.28
N GLY A 100 17.24 0.83 -20.31
CA GLY A 100 18.01 0.88 -21.55
C GLY A 100 17.80 -0.33 -22.46
N GLU A 101 16.92 -1.26 -22.09
CA GLU A 101 16.72 -2.54 -22.78
C GLU A 101 15.32 -2.65 -23.38
N THR A 102 14.30 -2.14 -22.68
CA THR A 102 12.91 -2.25 -23.14
C THR A 102 12.62 -1.20 -24.21
N ILE A 103 12.06 -1.62 -25.35
CA ILE A 103 11.65 -0.70 -26.44
C ILE A 103 10.12 -0.75 -26.57
N TRP A 104 9.49 0.39 -26.42
CA TRP A 104 8.06 0.59 -26.68
C TRP A 104 7.90 1.28 -28.03
N ALA A 105 6.86 0.92 -28.77
CA ALA A 105 6.49 1.62 -30.00
C ALA A 105 4.98 1.84 -30.00
N ASN A 106 4.54 2.93 -30.60
CA ASN A 106 3.11 3.24 -30.75
C ASN A 106 2.44 2.38 -31.83
N ASP A 107 3.22 1.83 -32.77
CA ASP A 107 2.77 0.84 -33.73
C ASP A 107 3.51 -0.49 -33.56
N VAL A 108 2.85 -1.57 -34.00
CA VAL A 108 3.40 -2.92 -33.98
C VAL A 108 4.62 -3.00 -34.92
N VAL A 109 5.82 -3.06 -34.33
CA VAL A 109 7.09 -3.18 -35.09
C VAL A 109 7.37 -4.62 -35.53
N ALA A 110 6.75 -5.59 -34.86
CA ALA A 110 6.95 -7.00 -35.17
C ALA A 110 6.05 -7.39 -36.36
N LYS A 111 6.67 -7.65 -37.52
CA LYS A 111 6.04 -8.54 -38.50
C LYS A 111 5.81 -9.87 -37.80
N ASP A 112 4.64 -10.46 -38.00
CA ASP A 112 4.34 -11.84 -37.61
C ASP A 112 5.47 -12.75 -38.09
N ALA A 113 6.45 -12.99 -37.22
CA ALA A 113 7.33 -14.12 -37.37
C ALA A 113 6.39 -15.30 -37.22
N THR A 114 6.04 -15.92 -38.35
CA THR A 114 5.39 -17.22 -38.39
C THR A 114 6.39 -18.21 -37.82
N ASN A 115 6.50 -18.18 -36.50
CA ASN A 115 7.29 -19.12 -35.74
C ASN A 115 6.52 -20.42 -35.88
N LYS A 116 6.97 -21.27 -36.81
CA LYS A 116 6.47 -22.65 -36.98
C LYS A 116 6.95 -23.58 -35.86
N GLY A 117 7.35 -23.03 -34.71
CA GLY A 117 7.32 -23.76 -33.46
C GLY A 117 5.96 -23.48 -32.83
N ASN A 118 5.22 -24.50 -32.43
CA ASN A 118 4.12 -24.29 -31.49
C ASN A 118 4.65 -23.34 -30.41
N PRO A 119 4.02 -22.16 -30.18
CA PRO A 119 4.26 -21.47 -28.93
C PRO A 119 4.08 -22.56 -27.88
N GLU A 120 5.08 -22.79 -27.03
CA GLU A 120 4.74 -23.41 -25.75
C GLU A 120 3.59 -22.56 -25.25
N GLU A 121 2.37 -23.12 -25.20
CA GLU A 121 1.24 -22.42 -24.64
C GLU A 121 1.71 -22.01 -23.25
N LEU A 122 2.00 -20.73 -23.07
CA LEU A 122 2.34 -20.16 -21.77
C LEU A 122 1.05 -20.25 -20.96
N LEU A 123 0.82 -21.44 -20.41
CA LEU A 123 -0.35 -21.74 -19.63
C LEU A 123 -0.22 -20.93 -18.34
N PRO A 124 -1.15 -20.01 -18.07
CA PRO A 124 -1.12 -19.24 -16.85
C PRO A 124 -1.25 -20.18 -15.66
N GLY A 125 -0.42 -19.96 -14.64
CA GLY A 125 -0.47 -20.82 -13.46
C GLY A 125 0.74 -20.72 -12.55
N PRO A 126 0.67 -21.35 -11.37
CA PRO A 126 1.78 -21.43 -10.45
C PRO A 126 3.00 -22.07 -11.12
N LYS A 127 4.20 -21.60 -10.80
CA LYS A 127 5.48 -22.13 -11.27
C LYS A 127 6.11 -23.04 -10.22
N ASP A 128 6.96 -23.97 -10.66
CA ASP A 128 7.90 -24.73 -9.82
C ASP A 128 7.36 -25.18 -8.45
N GLU A 129 7.92 -24.66 -7.35
CA GLU A 129 7.54 -25.01 -5.98
C GLU A 129 6.13 -24.53 -5.62
N ALA A 130 5.64 -23.44 -6.23
CA ALA A 130 4.28 -22.96 -6.02
C ALA A 130 3.23 -23.97 -6.52
N LYS A 131 3.56 -24.85 -7.50
CA LYS A 131 2.67 -25.95 -7.92
C LYS A 131 2.49 -27.03 -6.85
N ARG A 132 3.42 -27.12 -5.88
CA ARG A 132 3.45 -28.18 -4.86
C ARG A 132 2.83 -27.75 -3.54
N CYS A 133 2.47 -26.47 -3.39
CA CYS A 133 1.82 -25.94 -2.19
C CYS A 133 0.52 -26.71 -1.90
N GLN A 134 0.34 -27.15 -0.65
CA GLN A 134 -0.83 -27.92 -0.23
C GLN A 134 -1.75 -27.10 0.68
N THR A 135 -1.20 -26.08 1.33
CA THR A 135 -1.91 -25.23 2.29
C THR A 135 -1.82 -23.76 1.88
N GLU A 136 -2.73 -22.95 2.41
CA GLU A 136 -2.73 -21.50 2.23
C GLU A 136 -1.45 -20.86 2.80
N VAL A 137 -0.89 -21.45 3.86
CA VAL A 137 0.38 -21.01 4.46
C VAL A 137 1.56 -21.31 3.54
N ASP A 138 1.55 -22.44 2.84
CA ASP A 138 2.59 -22.74 1.83
C ASP A 138 2.55 -21.72 0.69
N CYS A 139 1.35 -21.40 0.21
CA CYS A 139 1.13 -20.38 -0.82
C CYS A 139 1.61 -18.99 -0.36
N PHE A 140 1.25 -18.59 0.86
CA PHE A 140 1.72 -17.33 1.45
C PHE A 140 3.25 -17.29 1.52
N SER A 141 3.87 -18.41 1.91
CA SER A 141 5.32 -18.54 2.06
C SER A 141 6.09 -18.51 0.74
N GLN A 142 5.41 -18.69 -0.40
CA GLN A 142 6.01 -18.46 -1.73
C GLN A 142 6.23 -16.98 -2.01
N ILE A 143 5.43 -16.10 -1.39
CA ILE A 143 5.47 -14.65 -1.63
C ILE A 143 6.23 -13.95 -0.51
N ILE A 144 5.88 -14.27 0.74
CA ILE A 144 6.54 -13.75 1.95
C ILE A 144 7.23 -14.91 2.65
N THR A 145 8.53 -15.05 2.42
CA THR A 145 9.29 -16.19 2.93
C THR A 145 9.52 -16.08 4.44
N PRO A 146 9.83 -17.20 5.12
CA PRO A 146 10.26 -17.17 6.51
C PRO A 146 11.48 -16.26 6.75
N GLY A 147 12.39 -16.16 5.77
CA GLY A 147 13.56 -15.28 5.83
C GLY A 147 13.17 -13.79 5.80
N MET A 148 12.15 -13.42 5.02
CA MET A 148 11.63 -12.04 5.05
C MET A 148 11.03 -11.69 6.41
N ILE A 149 10.35 -12.64 7.07
CA ILE A 149 9.84 -12.47 8.43
C ILE A 149 11.00 -12.34 9.43
N ASP A 150 12.06 -13.14 9.28
CA ASP A 150 13.26 -13.02 10.11
C ASP A 150 13.93 -11.65 9.98
N ASN A 151 13.98 -11.08 8.77
CA ASN A 151 14.50 -9.75 8.56
C ASN A 151 13.65 -8.70 9.27
N ILE A 152 12.31 -8.80 9.19
CA ILE A 152 11.40 -7.92 9.96
C ILE A 152 11.69 -8.03 11.46
N VAL A 153 11.83 -9.25 12.00
CA VAL A 153 12.15 -9.48 13.41
C VAL A 153 13.50 -8.85 13.77
N HIS A 154 14.52 -9.04 12.93
CA HIS A 154 15.86 -8.52 13.14
C HIS A 154 15.87 -7.00 13.21
N TYR A 155 15.32 -6.33 12.21
CA TYR A 155 15.28 -4.87 12.11
C TYR A 155 14.40 -4.24 13.19
N THR A 156 13.24 -4.85 13.48
CA THR A 156 12.37 -4.42 14.57
C THR A 156 13.08 -4.51 15.92
N ASN A 157 13.86 -5.58 16.16
CA ASN A 157 14.60 -5.73 17.41
C ASN A 157 15.76 -4.73 17.54
N ILE A 158 16.44 -4.37 16.45
CA ILE A 158 17.43 -3.26 16.47
C ILE A 158 16.73 -1.97 16.90
N TYR A 159 15.61 -1.65 16.29
CA TYR A 159 14.86 -0.43 16.57
C TYR A 159 14.33 -0.37 18.02
N ILE A 160 13.80 -1.48 18.54
CA ILE A 160 13.38 -1.62 19.95
C ILE A 160 14.57 -1.39 20.89
N GLN A 161 15.75 -1.94 20.58
CA GLN A 161 16.93 -1.77 21.42
C GLN A 161 17.42 -0.33 21.47
N ILE A 162 17.42 0.37 20.33
CA ILE A 162 17.80 1.79 20.30
C ILE A 162 16.81 2.62 21.11
N ASN A 163 15.50 2.40 20.97
CA ASN A 163 14.52 3.15 21.76
C ASN A 163 14.61 2.83 23.27
N ARG A 164 14.94 1.58 23.64
CA ARG A 164 15.23 1.22 25.04
C ARG A 164 16.41 2.01 25.60
N THR A 165 17.50 2.19 24.84
CA THR A 165 18.68 2.93 25.34
C THR A 165 18.40 4.42 25.49
N LEU A 166 17.50 4.98 24.67
CA LEU A 166 17.04 6.36 24.79
C LEU A 166 16.08 6.60 25.96
N HIS A 167 15.44 5.55 26.47
CA HIS A 167 14.51 5.61 27.59
C HIS A 167 15.00 4.75 28.77
N PRO A 168 16.10 5.15 29.44
CA PRO A 168 16.72 4.34 30.50
C PRO A 168 15.82 4.15 31.73
N ASP A 169 14.86 5.05 31.96
CA ASP A 169 13.88 4.96 33.04
C ASP A 169 12.72 4.00 32.73
N GLY A 170 12.64 3.50 31.49
CA GLY A 170 11.63 2.55 31.05
C GLY A 170 11.81 1.18 31.70
N ARG A 171 10.70 0.53 32.06
CA ARG A 171 10.77 -0.82 32.63
C ARG A 171 11.22 -1.80 31.56
N GLU A 172 12.08 -2.75 31.91
CA GLU A 172 12.59 -3.77 30.98
C GLU A 172 11.45 -4.54 30.27
N ARG A 173 10.35 -4.78 30.98
CA ARG A 173 9.18 -5.47 30.41
C ARG A 173 8.45 -4.70 29.30
N ASP A 174 8.62 -3.39 29.24
CA ASP A 174 7.96 -2.52 28.25
C ASP A 174 8.76 -2.53 26.92
N TRP A 175 10.04 -2.94 26.95
CA TRP A 175 10.97 -2.99 25.81
C TRP A 175 11.32 -4.42 25.39
N LYS A 176 10.37 -5.35 25.53
CA LYS A 176 10.59 -6.75 25.15
C LYS A 176 10.82 -6.87 23.65
N LEU A 177 11.90 -7.57 23.29
CA LEU A 177 12.18 -7.98 21.92
C LEU A 177 11.05 -8.87 21.38
N THR A 178 10.90 -8.88 20.07
CA THR A 178 9.98 -9.75 19.33
C THR A 178 10.69 -10.95 18.74
N ASN A 179 9.92 -11.91 18.26
CA ASN A 179 10.40 -13.12 17.61
C ASN A 179 9.52 -13.46 16.38
N ARG A 180 9.92 -14.50 15.65
CA ARG A 180 9.22 -14.92 14.43
C ARG A 180 7.77 -15.27 14.70
N GLU A 181 7.48 -16.00 15.79
CA GLU A 181 6.14 -16.42 16.15
C GLU A 181 5.23 -15.23 16.42
N GLU A 182 5.72 -14.22 17.15
CA GLU A 182 4.97 -13.02 17.50
C GLU A 182 4.71 -12.14 16.28
N ILE A 183 5.70 -11.93 15.41
CA ILE A 183 5.50 -11.20 14.14
C ILE A 183 4.56 -11.96 13.20
N SER A 184 4.68 -13.28 13.12
CA SER A 184 3.76 -14.09 12.29
C SER A 184 2.33 -14.02 12.81
N ALA A 185 2.15 -14.09 14.14
CA ALA A 185 0.85 -13.90 14.78
C ALA A 185 0.30 -12.47 14.55
N TYR A 186 1.17 -11.45 14.54
CA TYR A 186 0.79 -10.07 14.28
C TYR A 186 0.30 -9.89 12.83
N LEU A 187 1.00 -10.45 11.84
CA LEU A 187 0.54 -10.46 10.45
C LEU A 187 -0.79 -11.21 10.30
N GLY A 188 -0.93 -12.37 10.93
CA GLY A 188 -2.19 -13.12 10.95
C GLY A 188 -3.34 -12.33 11.59
N ALA A 189 -3.06 -11.59 12.66
CA ALA A 189 -4.03 -10.68 13.27
C ALA A 189 -4.45 -9.56 12.32
N LEU A 190 -3.53 -8.97 11.56
CA LEU A 190 -3.86 -7.96 10.54
C LEU A 190 -4.78 -8.52 9.43
N PHE A 191 -4.51 -9.73 8.93
CA PHE A 191 -5.41 -10.41 7.97
C PHE A 191 -6.79 -10.66 8.57
N LEU A 192 -6.86 -11.05 9.84
CA LEU A 192 -8.14 -11.26 10.50
C LEU A 192 -8.91 -9.96 10.65
N ILE A 193 -8.23 -8.88 11.04
CA ILE A 193 -8.81 -7.53 11.15
C ILE A 193 -9.34 -7.08 9.80
N SER A 194 -8.56 -7.21 8.71
CA SER A 194 -8.99 -6.76 7.37
C SER A 194 -10.23 -7.47 6.84
N ILE A 195 -10.52 -8.69 7.30
CA ILE A 195 -11.73 -9.44 6.93
C ILE A 195 -12.93 -9.01 7.79
N LYS A 196 -12.69 -8.68 9.06
CA LYS A 196 -13.75 -8.50 10.07
C LYS A 196 -14.17 -7.05 10.26
N VAL A 197 -13.26 -6.12 10.03
CA VAL A 197 -13.44 -4.69 10.26
C VAL A 197 -13.73 -4.03 8.91
N ARG A 198 -14.94 -3.50 8.74
CA ARG A 198 -15.41 -2.86 7.49
C ARG A 198 -15.33 -1.33 7.51
N ASP A 199 -15.22 -0.75 8.70
CA ASP A 199 -15.14 0.69 8.97
C ASP A 199 -13.91 0.99 9.84
N ASP A 200 -13.57 2.26 10.08
CA ASP A 200 -12.45 2.69 10.94
C ASP A 200 -12.73 2.46 12.44
N SER A 201 -13.20 1.26 12.82
CA SER A 201 -13.42 0.86 14.20
C SER A 201 -12.15 1.11 15.00
N ALA A 202 -12.27 1.85 16.10
CA ALA A 202 -11.14 2.15 16.95
C ALA A 202 -10.51 0.85 17.43
N LEU A 203 -9.17 0.77 17.39
CA LEU A 203 -8.43 -0.43 17.81
C LEU A 203 -8.82 -0.90 19.24
N MET A 204 -9.27 0.02 20.10
CA MET A 204 -9.80 -0.26 21.43
C MET A 204 -11.00 -1.22 21.41
N GLU A 205 -11.92 -1.04 20.46
CA GLU A 205 -13.11 -1.88 20.33
C GLU A 205 -12.73 -3.32 20.00
N LEU A 206 -11.69 -3.52 19.19
CA LEU A 206 -11.19 -4.84 18.81
C LEU A 206 -10.64 -5.62 20.01
N PHE A 207 -10.15 -4.93 21.05
CA PHE A 207 -9.61 -5.53 22.26
C PHE A 207 -10.57 -5.46 23.46
N ALA A 208 -11.82 -5.02 23.27
CA ALA A 208 -12.80 -4.83 24.33
C ALA A 208 -13.06 -6.10 25.17
N GLY A 209 -13.11 -5.89 26.49
CA GLY A 209 -13.23 -6.94 27.50
C GLY A 209 -14.66 -7.45 27.73
N ASP A 210 -15.65 -6.70 27.29
CA ASP A 210 -17.08 -6.83 27.62
C ASP A 210 -17.84 -7.86 26.76
N GLY A 211 -17.14 -8.56 25.87
CA GLY A 211 -17.70 -9.54 24.95
C GLY A 211 -18.00 -9.01 23.56
N THR A 212 -17.80 -7.70 23.31
CA THR A 212 -17.91 -7.11 21.96
C THR A 212 -16.61 -7.20 21.17
N GLY A 213 -15.46 -7.27 21.87
CA GLY A 213 -14.14 -7.37 21.25
C GLY A 213 -13.83 -8.73 20.62
N MET A 214 -12.78 -8.76 19.80
CA MET A 214 -12.37 -9.96 19.08
C MET A 214 -11.61 -10.92 19.99
N THR A 215 -12.29 -12.00 20.42
CA THR A 215 -11.72 -13.03 21.31
C THR A 215 -10.40 -13.59 20.79
N ILE A 216 -10.27 -13.82 19.49
CA ILE A 216 -9.02 -14.34 18.88
C ILE A 216 -7.88 -13.35 19.03
N LEU A 217 -8.10 -12.05 18.84
CA LEU A 217 -7.05 -11.03 19.02
C LEU A 217 -6.61 -10.96 20.48
N ARG A 218 -7.56 -10.92 21.41
CA ARG A 218 -7.30 -10.85 22.86
C ARG A 218 -6.63 -12.10 23.42
N ALA A 219 -6.84 -13.26 22.79
CA ALA A 219 -6.17 -14.50 23.16
C ALA A 219 -4.69 -14.52 22.73
N ASN A 220 -4.33 -13.80 21.66
CA ASN A 220 -2.97 -13.76 21.13
C ASN A 220 -2.17 -12.56 21.66
N PHE A 221 -2.80 -11.40 21.83
CA PHE A 221 -2.14 -10.15 22.20
C PHE A 221 -2.88 -9.43 23.33
N GLY A 222 -2.10 -8.79 24.21
CA GLY A 222 -2.60 -7.65 24.96
C GLY A 222 -2.58 -6.40 24.08
N GLU A 223 -3.60 -5.55 24.17
CA GLU A 223 -3.74 -4.32 23.37
C GLU A 223 -2.47 -3.46 23.34
N ASN A 224 -1.87 -3.23 24.52
CA ASN A 224 -0.63 -2.46 24.63
C ASN A 224 0.54 -3.09 23.86
N ARG A 225 0.64 -4.42 23.84
CA ARG A 225 1.70 -5.10 23.08
C ARG A 225 1.41 -5.03 21.58
N PHE A 226 0.16 -5.16 21.16
CA PHE A 226 -0.23 -5.00 19.76
C PHE A 226 0.12 -3.60 19.23
N ARG A 227 -0.25 -2.54 19.97
CA ARG A 227 0.12 -1.15 19.65
C ARG A 227 1.63 -0.92 19.69
N PHE A 228 2.33 -1.53 20.65
CA PHE A 228 3.78 -1.45 20.73
C PHE A 228 4.42 -2.01 19.45
N LEU A 229 4.03 -3.22 19.03
CA LEU A 229 4.54 -3.82 17.79
C LEU A 229 4.21 -2.94 16.57
N GLY A 230 2.98 -2.44 16.46
CA GLY A 230 2.57 -1.59 15.34
C GLY A 230 3.44 -0.33 15.17
N ARG A 231 3.93 0.25 16.27
CA ARG A 231 4.84 1.41 16.24
C ARG A 231 6.30 1.04 15.95
N HIS A 232 6.72 -0.18 16.26
CA HIS A 232 8.14 -0.58 16.22
C HIS A 232 8.52 -1.47 15.05
N ILE A 233 7.57 -2.00 14.27
CA ILE A 233 7.89 -2.80 13.08
C ILE A 233 8.79 -2.00 12.14
N ARG A 234 9.88 -2.62 11.68
CA ARG A 234 10.84 -2.08 10.71
C ARG A 234 11.18 -3.11 9.64
N PHE A 235 11.48 -2.63 8.43
CA PHE A 235 11.80 -3.45 7.26
C PHE A 235 13.25 -3.28 6.77
N ASP A 236 14.05 -2.47 7.47
CA ASP A 236 15.45 -2.21 7.15
C ASP A 236 16.27 -1.85 8.41
N ASP A 237 17.59 -1.85 8.28
CA ASP A 237 18.48 -1.35 9.33
C ASP A 237 18.49 0.19 9.36
N VAL A 238 17.85 0.75 10.40
CA VAL A 238 17.77 2.19 10.67
C VAL A 238 19.16 2.86 10.73
N ASN A 239 20.20 2.15 11.16
CA ASN A 239 21.55 2.71 11.28
C ASN A 239 22.17 3.04 9.91
N THR A 240 21.74 2.36 8.86
CA THR A 240 22.24 2.56 7.48
C THR A 240 21.28 3.38 6.63
N ARG A 241 20.04 3.57 7.09
CA ARG A 241 18.95 4.19 6.31
C ARG A 241 19.32 5.58 5.81
N LYS A 242 19.87 6.44 6.66
CA LYS A 242 20.24 7.82 6.31
C LYS A 242 21.14 7.94 5.07
N VAL A 243 22.06 6.98 4.87
CA VAL A 243 22.94 6.96 3.69
C VAL A 243 22.17 6.53 2.45
N ARG A 244 21.25 5.56 2.59
CA ARG A 244 20.44 5.01 1.50
C ARG A 244 19.33 5.98 1.06
N SER A 245 18.68 6.67 2.00
CA SER A 245 17.63 7.67 1.73
C SER A 245 18.13 8.85 0.87
N ALA A 246 19.45 9.09 0.82
CA ALA A 246 20.04 10.12 -0.03
C ALA A 246 19.83 9.87 -1.54
N TYR A 247 19.60 8.62 -1.94
CA TYR A 247 19.39 8.25 -3.34
C TYR A 247 18.20 7.31 -3.59
N ASP A 248 17.64 6.69 -2.55
CA ASP A 248 16.44 5.85 -2.64
C ASP A 248 15.38 6.29 -1.62
N LYS A 249 14.33 6.97 -2.08
CA LYS A 249 13.22 7.40 -1.22
C LYS A 249 12.46 6.23 -0.58
N LEU A 250 12.58 5.01 -1.12
CA LEU A 250 11.98 3.80 -0.57
C LEU A 250 12.95 2.99 0.30
N ALA A 251 14.08 3.58 0.71
CA ALA A 251 15.11 2.91 1.51
C ALA A 251 14.55 2.13 2.71
N ALA A 252 13.53 2.66 3.40
CA ALA A 252 12.93 2.03 4.57
C ALA A 252 12.25 0.68 4.31
N ILE A 253 11.87 0.37 3.07
CA ILE A 253 11.16 -0.87 2.69
C ILE A 253 11.77 -1.57 1.45
N ARG A 254 12.81 -0.99 0.86
CA ARG A 254 13.40 -1.42 -0.42
C ARG A 254 13.70 -2.91 -0.46
N GLU A 255 14.41 -3.42 0.55
CA GLU A 255 14.83 -4.82 0.61
C GLU A 255 13.62 -5.75 0.58
N PHE A 256 12.64 -5.50 1.46
CA PHE A 256 11.39 -6.27 1.51
C PHE A 256 10.64 -6.22 0.18
N LEU A 257 10.53 -5.05 -0.45
CA LEU A 257 9.82 -4.89 -1.72
C LEU A 257 10.53 -5.62 -2.86
N THR A 258 11.86 -5.58 -2.92
CA THR A 258 12.65 -6.30 -3.93
C THR A 258 12.45 -7.80 -3.82
N ASP A 259 12.53 -8.35 -2.60
CA ASP A 259 12.31 -9.77 -2.36
C ASP A 259 10.86 -10.17 -2.67
N PHE A 260 9.89 -9.38 -2.23
CA PHE A 260 8.47 -9.58 -2.51
C PHE A 260 8.17 -9.64 -4.01
N LEU A 261 8.69 -8.69 -4.79
CA LEU A 261 8.46 -8.64 -6.24
C LEU A 261 9.13 -9.81 -6.96
N SER A 262 10.36 -10.14 -6.58
CA SER A 262 11.08 -11.30 -7.11
C SER A 262 10.28 -12.59 -6.88
N ASN A 263 9.78 -12.77 -5.65
CA ASN A 263 8.96 -13.91 -5.29
C ASN A 263 7.66 -13.99 -6.10
N CYS A 264 6.95 -12.87 -6.27
CA CYS A 264 5.74 -12.80 -7.11
C CYS A 264 6.03 -13.24 -8.56
N GLN A 265 7.10 -12.74 -9.16
CA GLN A 265 7.49 -13.07 -10.55
C GLN A 265 7.87 -14.55 -10.71
N ASN A 266 8.52 -15.11 -9.69
CA ASN A 266 8.95 -16.49 -9.66
C ASN A 266 7.82 -17.47 -9.33
N ALA A 267 6.79 -17.03 -8.59
CA ALA A 267 5.70 -17.90 -8.15
C ALA A 267 4.66 -18.18 -9.25
N TYR A 268 4.51 -17.29 -10.25
CA TYR A 268 3.41 -17.38 -11.22
C TYR A 268 3.83 -17.07 -12.66
N SER A 269 3.24 -17.79 -13.62
CA SER A 269 3.35 -17.54 -15.05
C SER A 269 2.14 -16.78 -15.54
N LEU A 270 2.37 -15.61 -16.15
CA LEU A 270 1.31 -14.81 -16.77
C LEU A 270 0.80 -15.47 -18.05
N GLY A 271 -0.45 -15.20 -18.39
CA GLY A 271 -1.05 -15.59 -19.67
C GLY A 271 -0.80 -14.55 -20.77
N ALA A 272 -1.38 -14.77 -21.94
CA ALA A 272 -1.20 -13.90 -23.12
C ALA A 272 -1.80 -12.49 -22.96
N PHE A 273 -2.76 -12.31 -22.07
CA PHE A 273 -3.46 -11.04 -21.86
C PHE A 273 -3.15 -10.51 -20.46
N VAL A 274 -2.44 -9.40 -20.39
CA VAL A 274 -2.05 -8.72 -19.14
C VAL A 274 -2.44 -7.25 -19.25
N THR A 275 -2.77 -6.64 -18.12
CA THR A 275 -3.06 -5.20 -18.04
C THR A 275 -2.02 -4.52 -17.18
N VAL A 276 -1.64 -3.31 -17.56
CA VAL A 276 -0.85 -2.40 -16.72
C VAL A 276 -1.78 -1.27 -16.34
N ASP A 277 -1.98 -1.11 -15.05
CA ASP A 277 -2.82 -0.07 -14.48
C ASP A 277 -2.14 0.44 -13.21
N GLU A 278 -2.55 1.62 -12.76
CA GLU A 278 -2.02 2.24 -11.56
C GLU A 278 -2.88 1.92 -10.33
N MET A 279 -2.24 1.42 -9.28
CA MET A 279 -2.88 1.26 -7.98
C MET A 279 -2.54 2.45 -7.08
N LEU A 280 -3.58 3.05 -6.52
CA LEU A 280 -3.43 4.14 -5.56
C LEU A 280 -3.58 3.61 -4.14
N VAL A 281 -2.58 3.85 -3.30
CA VAL A 281 -2.66 3.60 -1.85
C VAL A 281 -2.91 4.93 -1.15
N GLY A 282 -4.00 5.02 -0.37
CA GLY A 282 -4.32 6.23 0.38
C GLY A 282 -3.40 6.37 1.59
N PHE A 283 -2.76 7.53 1.74
CA PHE A 283 -1.88 7.78 2.87
C PHE A 283 -2.00 9.23 3.34
N ARG A 284 -1.96 9.42 4.67
CA ARG A 284 -1.92 10.73 5.32
C ARG A 284 -0.77 10.75 6.30
N GLY A 285 0.29 11.44 5.93
CA GLY A 285 1.50 11.60 6.73
C GLY A 285 2.50 12.49 6.00
N LYS A 286 3.67 12.69 6.59
CA LYS A 286 4.81 13.28 5.90
C LYS A 286 5.44 12.14 5.08
N CYS A 287 5.29 12.23 3.75
CA CYS A 287 5.98 11.38 2.78
C CYS A 287 6.36 12.25 1.56
N SER A 288 7.65 12.30 1.24
CA SER A 288 8.26 13.16 0.19
C SER A 288 7.90 12.75 -1.23
N PHE A 289 7.18 11.65 -1.39
CA PHE A 289 6.72 11.11 -2.67
C PHE A 289 5.19 10.93 -2.71
N ILE A 290 4.44 11.53 -1.79
CA ILE A 290 2.99 11.65 -1.91
C ILE A 290 2.64 12.60 -3.05
N GLN A 291 1.76 12.16 -3.95
CA GLN A 291 1.20 12.99 -5.00
C GLN A 291 -0.29 13.29 -4.74
N TYR A 292 -0.72 14.53 -4.97
CA TYR A 292 -2.14 14.89 -4.92
C TYR A 292 -2.77 14.71 -6.31
N MET A 293 -3.86 13.94 -6.42
CA MET A 293 -4.59 13.76 -7.69
C MET A 293 -6.07 14.13 -7.49
N PRO A 294 -6.51 15.35 -7.88
CA PRO A 294 -7.83 15.89 -7.55
C PRO A 294 -9.01 15.21 -8.28
N LYS A 295 -8.79 14.69 -9.50
CA LYS A 295 -9.86 14.13 -10.34
C LYS A 295 -10.15 12.65 -10.12
N LYS A 296 -9.32 11.95 -9.34
CA LYS A 296 -9.56 10.54 -9.02
C LYS A 296 -10.47 10.42 -7.82
N SER A 297 -11.70 9.94 -8.05
CA SER A 297 -12.64 9.70 -6.97
C SER A 297 -12.25 8.46 -6.17
N ARG A 298 -11.62 8.66 -5.02
CA ARG A 298 -12.11 7.99 -3.81
C ARG A 298 -12.86 9.04 -3.02
N LYS A 299 -14.18 8.88 -2.95
CA LYS A 299 -14.99 9.66 -2.00
C LYS A 299 -14.36 9.48 -0.63
N ILE A 300 -14.05 10.61 0.00
CA ILE A 300 -13.29 10.81 1.24
C ILE A 300 -11.78 10.98 0.97
N TRP A 301 -11.36 12.23 0.83
CA TRP A 301 -10.03 12.81 1.12
C TRP A 301 -8.81 11.88 1.29
N HIS A 302 -8.41 11.15 0.24
CA HIS A 302 -7.17 10.36 0.25
C HIS A 302 -6.21 10.89 -0.83
N LYS A 303 -5.05 11.40 -0.40
CA LYS A 303 -3.93 11.71 -1.30
C LYS A 303 -3.28 10.39 -1.72
N ASN A 304 -2.89 10.30 -2.98
CA ASN A 304 -2.59 9.06 -3.65
C ASN A 304 -1.08 8.78 -3.62
N VAL A 305 -0.68 7.58 -3.22
CA VAL A 305 0.70 7.09 -3.38
C VAL A 305 0.78 6.31 -4.69
N ARG A 306 1.71 6.72 -5.56
CA ARG A 306 2.10 6.01 -6.78
C ARG A 306 3.29 5.12 -6.45
N PHE A 307 3.14 3.80 -6.59
CA PHE A 307 4.29 2.91 -6.69
C PHE A 307 4.60 2.76 -8.19
N LEU A 308 5.72 3.32 -8.65
CA LEU A 308 6.30 3.04 -9.96
C LEU A 308 7.30 1.89 -9.83
#